data_AF-A0A2V6C2I1-F1
#
_entry.id   AF-A0A2V6C2I1-F1
#
_cell.length_a   1.000
_cell.length_b   1.000
_cell.length_c   1.000
_cell.angle_alpha   90.00
_cell.angle_beta   90.00
_cell.angle_gamma   90.00
#
_symmetry.space_group_name_H-M   'P 1'
#
loop_
_entity.id
_entity.type
_entity.pdbx_description
1 polymer ?
#
loop_
_entity_poly.entity_id
_entity_poly.type
_entity_poly.pdbx_seq_one_letter_code
_entity_poly.pdbx_strand_id
1 'polypeptide(L)' 'MRRQLALCWGTYPVRIKFSDDPNATIEVAEKYLRDAGLTSPGDNLVIISDLRAGDTLVDTVQLRTAR' A
#
# COMPACT_ATOMS: atom_id res chain seq x y z
N MET A 1 12.33 -8.72 12.41
CA MET A 1 10.86 -8.93 12.34
C MET A 1 10.47 -9.17 10.90
N ARG A 2 10.29 -10.42 10.42
CA ARG A 2 10.19 -10.67 8.95
C ARG A 2 9.10 -11.64 8.46
N ARG A 3 8.20 -12.15 9.30
CA ARG A 3 7.17 -13.13 8.86
C ARG A 3 5.83 -13.09 9.63
N GLN A 4 5.56 -12.06 10.43
CA GLN A 4 4.34 -12.04 11.25
C GLN A 4 3.07 -11.89 10.41
N LEU A 5 3.10 -11.13 9.30
CA LEU A 5 1.93 -10.97 8.43
C LEU A 5 1.53 -12.25 7.71
N ALA A 6 2.47 -13.16 7.42
CA ALA A 6 2.16 -14.43 6.76
C ALA A 6 1.29 -15.39 7.62
N LEU A 7 1.07 -15.07 8.90
CA LEU A 7 0.15 -15.80 9.77
C LEU A 7 -1.32 -15.41 9.54
N CYS A 8 -1.58 -14.25 8.93
CA CYS A 8 -2.92 -13.80 8.59
C CYS A 8 -3.34 -14.43 7.25
N TRP A 9 -4.34 -15.32 7.29
CA TRP A 9 -4.90 -15.93 6.09
C TRP A 9 -5.47 -14.86 5.14
N GLY A 10 -5.13 -14.94 3.85
CA GLY A 10 -5.56 -13.97 2.85
C GLY A 10 -4.71 -12.69 2.75
N THR A 11 -3.56 -12.63 3.45
CA THR A 11 -2.61 -11.51 3.28
C THR A 11 -1.44 -11.89 2.38
N TYR A 12 -1.02 -10.96 1.52
CA TYR A 12 0.14 -11.12 0.66
C TYR A 12 1.22 -10.09 1.04
N PRO A 13 2.29 -10.49 1.77
CA PRO A 13 3.31 -9.56 2.20
C PRO A 13 4.21 -9.16 1.02
N VAL A 14 4.18 -7.89 0.66
CA VAL A 14 5.01 -7.30 -0.41
C VAL A 14 6.05 -6.37 0.20
N ARG A 15 7.26 -6.38 -0.34
CA ARG A 15 8.30 -5.41 0.01
C ARG A 15 8.60 -4.50 -1.18
N ILE A 16 8.10 -3.27 -1.13
CA ILE A 16 8.47 -2.19 -2.05
C ILE A 16 9.45 -1.23 -1.38
N LYS A 17 10.22 -0.48 -2.18
CA LYS A 17 11.03 0.62 -1.66
C LYS A 17 10.12 1.83 -1.44
N PHE A 18 10.13 2.37 -0.22
CA PHE A 18 9.44 3.61 0.10
C PHE A 18 10.21 4.79 -0.53
N SER A 19 9.46 5.72 -1.10
CA SER A 19 9.95 7.04 -1.53
C SER A 19 9.71 8.05 -0.40
N ASP A 20 10.46 9.14 -0.39
CA ASP A 20 10.23 10.26 0.54
C ASP A 20 8.87 10.93 0.29
N ASP A 21 8.36 10.83 -0.95
CA ASP A 21 7.00 11.23 -1.29
C ASP A 21 6.01 10.04 -1.11
N PRO A 22 5.02 10.16 -0.20
CA PRO A 22 4.02 9.12 0.02
C PRO A 22 3.15 8.86 -1.23
N ASN A 23 2.86 9.87 -2.06
CA ASN A 23 2.10 9.66 -3.30
C ASN A 23 2.88 8.81 -4.29
N ALA A 24 4.18 9.07 -4.45
CA ALA A 24 5.04 8.28 -5.32
C ALA A 24 5.13 6.82 -4.85
N THR A 25 5.14 6.58 -3.53
CA THR A 25 5.11 5.23 -2.97
C THR A 25 3.81 4.49 -3.28
N ILE A 26 2.67 5.18 -3.20
CA ILE A 26 1.35 4.62 -3.52
C ILE A 26 1.29 4.22 -5.00
N GLU A 27 1.73 5.07 -5.92
CA GLU A 27 1.74 4.77 -7.36
C GLU A 27 2.60 3.53 -7.68
N VAL A 28 3.76 3.41 -7.03
CA VAL A 28 4.62 2.22 -7.17
C VAL A 28 3.93 0.96 -6.64
N ALA A 29 3.21 1.07 -5.52
CA ALA A 29 2.43 -0.04 -4.96
C ALA A 29 1.29 -0.47 -5.88
N GLU A 30 0.50 0.49 -6.39
CA GLU A 30 -0.59 0.26 -7.33
C GLU A 30 -0.08 -0.41 -8.62
N LYS A 31 1.04 0.07 -9.17
CA LYS A 31 1.68 -0.55 -10.33
C LYS A 31 2.12 -1.99 -10.03
N TYR A 32 2.75 -2.23 -8.89
CA TYR A 32 3.15 -3.58 -8.49
C TYR A 32 1.96 -4.53 -8.38
N LEU A 33 0.84 -4.07 -7.78
CA LEU A 33 -0.37 -4.88 -7.65
C LEU A 33 -0.98 -5.22 -9.02
N ARG A 34 -0.96 -4.28 -9.99
CA ARG A 34 -1.40 -4.54 -11.36
C ARG A 34 -0.49 -5.53 -12.08
N ASP A 35 0.82 -5.33 -12.00
CA ASP A 35 1.82 -6.20 -12.63
C ASP A 35 1.77 -7.63 -12.04
N ALA A 36 1.41 -7.76 -10.75
CA ALA A 36 1.20 -9.04 -10.08
C ALA A 36 -0.16 -9.70 -10.39
N GLY A 37 -1.04 -9.04 -11.16
CA GLY A 37 -2.38 -9.53 -11.47
C GLY A 37 -3.32 -9.57 -10.25
N LEU A 38 -3.00 -8.82 -9.19
CA LEU A 38 -3.75 -8.79 -7.94
C LEU A 38 -4.88 -7.73 -7.94
N THR A 39 -4.89 -6.83 -8.93
CA THR A 39 -5.92 -5.81 -9.10
C THR A 39 -6.12 -5.50 -10.59
N SER A 40 -7.35 -5.19 -10.98
CA SER A 40 -7.75 -4.76 -12.32
C SER A 40 -8.13 -3.27 -12.33
N PRO A 41 -7.98 -2.58 -13.47
CA PRO A 41 -8.48 -1.21 -13.61
C PRO A 41 -9.98 -1.15 -13.30
N GLY A 42 -10.38 -0.27 -12.38
CA GLY A 42 -11.75 -0.14 -11.88
C GLY A 42 -11.98 -0.76 -10.50
N ASP A 43 -11.06 -1.56 -9.97
CA ASP A 43 -11.18 -2.13 -8.63
C ASP A 43 -10.99 -1.06 -7.55
N ASN A 44 -11.73 -1.22 -6.43
CA ASN A 44 -11.57 -0.35 -5.28
C ASN A 44 -10.40 -0.83 -4.41
N LEU A 45 -9.46 0.07 -4.15
CA LEU A 45 -8.31 -0.12 -3.30
C LEU A 45 -8.49 0.67 -1.99
N VAL A 46 -8.34 -0.03 -0.87
CA VAL A 46 -8.28 0.59 0.46
C VAL A 46 -6.82 0.61 0.88
N ILE A 47 -6.27 1.80 1.07
CA ILE A 47 -4.88 2.01 1.44
C ILE A 47 -4.87 2.52 2.88
N ILE A 48 -4.19 1.80 3.77
CA ILE A 48 -3.97 2.21 5.15
C ILE A 48 -2.49 2.54 5.27
N SER A 49 -2.19 3.77 5.67
CA SER A 49 -0.82 4.26 5.77
C SER A 49 -0.66 5.19 6.96
N ASP A 50 0.43 5.02 7.68
CA ASP A 50 0.82 5.94 8.75
C ASP A 50 1.70 7.03 8.14
N LEU A 51 1.14 8.23 7.99
CA LEU A 51 1.83 9.35 7.37
C LEU A 51 2.48 10.22 8.45
N ARG A 52 3.80 10.40 8.37
CA ARG A 52 4.52 11.26 9.29
C ARG A 52 4.45 12.71 8.81
N ALA A 53 3.62 13.52 9.46
CA ALA A 53 3.51 14.96 9.22
C ALA A 53 4.34 15.71 10.29
N GLY A 54 5.62 15.91 10.01
CA GLY A 54 6.56 16.49 10.98
C GLY A 54 6.83 15.53 12.15
N ASP A 55 6.56 15.98 13.37
CA ASP A 55 6.68 15.15 14.59
C ASP A 55 5.42 14.33 14.91
N THR A 56 4.33 14.53 14.15
CA THR A 56 3.07 13.83 14.38
C THR A 56 2.92 12.65 13.42
N LEU A 57 2.68 11.47 13.97
CA LEU A 57 2.23 10.32 13.19
C LEU A 57 0.72 10.45 12.99
N VAL A 58 0.27 10.47 11.73
CA VAL A 58 -1.14 10.57 11.38
C VAL A 58 -1.55 9.31 10.64
N ASP A 59 -2.41 8.52 11.27
CA ASP A 59 -2.99 7.34 10.65
C ASP A 59 -3.98 7.78 9.56
N THR A 60 -3.74 7.37 8.32
CA THR A 60 -4.57 7.77 7.19
C THR A 60 -5.13 6.53 6.50
N VAL A 61 -6.45 6.53 6.28
CA VAL A 61 -7.14 5.54 5.44
C VAL A 61 -7.60 6.26 4.17
N GLN A 62 -7.16 5.77 3.02
CA GLN A 62 -7.49 6.33 1.71
C GLN A 62 -8.26 5.29 0.90
N LEU A 63 -9.36 5.72 0.28
CA LEU A 63 -10.09 4.94 -0.72
C LEU A 63 -9.69 5.44 -2.10
N ARG A 64 -9.15 4.56 -2.94
CA ARG A 64 -8.79 4.87 -4.33
C ARG A 64 -9.38 3.83 -5.26
N THR A 65 -9.53 4.20 -6.52
CA THR A 65 -9.87 3.24 -7.58
C THR A 65 -8.61 2.98 -8.38
N ALA A 66 -8.28 1.70 -8.58
CA ALA A 66 -7.17 1.29 -9.43
C ALA A 66 -7.40 1.85 -10.84
N ARG A 67 -6.51 2.73 -11.29
CA ARG A 67 -6.52 3.26 -12.66
C ARG A 67 -5.52 2.53 -13.54
#